data_AF-A0A4Y9LPY0-F1
#
_entry.id   AF-A0A4Y9LPY0-F1
#
_cell.length_a   1.000
_cell.length_b   1.000
_cell.length_c   1.000
_cell.angle_alpha   90.00
_cell.angle_beta   90.00
_cell.angle_gamma   90.00
#
_symmetry.space_group_name_H-M   'P 1'
#
loop_
_entity.id
_entity.type
_entity.pdbx_description
1 polymer ?
#
loop_
_entity_poly.entity_id
_entity_poly.type
_entity_poly.pdbx_seq_one_letter_code
_entity_poly.pdbx_strand_id
1 'polypeptide(L)' 'MRRSFIARGGKLTVLEGQWQPPRTVIVEFPTRESAEDWYKSPDSQRIINLRLESTRGALVILDGM' A
#
# COMPACT_ATOMS: atom_id res chain seq x y z
N MET A 1 -14.24 7.99 7.07
CA MET A 1 -13.27 8.40 6.02
C MET A 1 -13.28 7.35 4.92
N ARG A 2 -13.48 7.73 3.65
CA ARG A 2 -13.57 6.77 2.53
C ARG A 2 -12.20 6.68 1.84
N ARG A 3 -11.54 5.54 1.97
CA ARG A 3 -10.37 5.15 1.16
C ARG A 3 -10.84 4.50 -0.15
N SER A 4 -10.06 4.63 -1.22
CA SER A 4 -10.37 4.05 -2.53
C SER A 4 -9.21 3.18 -3.02
N PHE A 5 -9.53 2.00 -3.55
CA PHE A 5 -8.52 1.16 -4.23
C PHE A 5 -8.41 1.60 -5.68
N ILE A 6 -7.24 2.12 -6.06
CA ILE A 6 -6.94 2.54 -7.43
C ILE A 6 -6.40 1.35 -8.23
N ALA A 7 -5.54 0.54 -7.61
CA ALA A 7 -5.03 -0.70 -8.18
C ALA A 7 -4.79 -1.75 -7.10
N ARG A 8 -5.03 -3.03 -7.40
CA ARG A 8 -4.81 -4.13 -6.46
C ARG A 8 -4.46 -5.43 -7.17
N GLY A 9 -3.16 -5.70 -7.34
CA GLY A 9 -2.65 -6.98 -7.83
C GLY A 9 -3.11 -7.38 -9.24
N GLY A 10 -3.46 -6.40 -10.08
CA GLY A 10 -3.74 -6.64 -11.49
C GLY A 10 -2.46 -6.93 -12.29
N LYS A 11 -2.62 -7.17 -13.60
CA LYS A 11 -1.49 -7.38 -14.52
C LYS A 11 -0.52 -6.20 -14.43
N LEU A 12 0.73 -6.49 -14.09
CA LEU A 12 1.81 -5.52 -14.04
C LEU A 12 2.78 -5.79 -15.20
N THR A 13 3.17 -4.73 -15.90
CA THR A 13 4.18 -4.78 -16.96
C THR A 13 5.26 -3.77 -16.62
N VAL A 14 6.49 -4.26 -16.40
CA VAL A 14 7.65 -3.41 -16.15
C VAL A 14 8.15 -2.89 -17.49
N LEU A 15 8.10 -1.58 -17.70
CA LEU A 15 8.58 -0.96 -18.93
C LEU A 15 10.09 -0.67 -18.86
N GLU A 16 10.59 -0.26 -17.68
CA GLU A 16 11.99 0.06 -17.42
C GLU A 16 12.41 -0.31 -15.99
N GLY A 17 13.70 -0.59 -15.78
CA GLY A 17 14.27 -0.87 -14.45
C GLY A 17 13.89 -2.23 -13.85
N GLN A 18 13.90 -2.31 -12.52
CA GLN A 18 13.50 -3.49 -11.75
C GLN A 18 12.31 -3.17 -10.85
N TRP A 19 11.33 -4.08 -10.79
CA TRP A 19 10.19 -4.00 -9.90
C TRP A 19 10.06 -5.29 -9.09
N GLN A 20 10.23 -5.20 -7.77
CA GLN A 20 10.54 -6.39 -6.96
C GLN A 20 9.37 -7.02 -6.17
N PRO A 21 8.19 -6.39 -5.95
CA PRO A 21 7.02 -7.16 -5.54
C PRO A 21 6.17 -7.56 -6.76
N PRO A 22 5.84 -8.86 -6.94
CA PRO A 22 4.96 -9.31 -8.02
C PRO A 22 3.52 -8.77 -7.88
N ARG A 23 3.20 -8.17 -6.74
CA ARG A 23 1.90 -7.58 -6.43
C ARG A 23 2.05 -6.14 -5.98
N THR A 24 1.38 -5.24 -6.68
CA THR A 24 1.29 -3.81 -6.33
C THR A 24 -0.13 -3.46 -5.87
N VAL A 25 -0.24 -2.65 -4.82
CA VAL A 25 -1.52 -2.11 -4.35
C VAL A 25 -1.36 -0.59 -4.23
N ILE A 26 -2.28 0.16 -4.82
CA ILE A 26 -2.35 1.61 -4.72
C ILE A 26 -3.69 1.96 -4.08
N VAL A 27 -3.63 2.68 -2.96
CA VAL A 27 -4.79 3.12 -2.20
C VAL A 27 -4.72 4.63 -2.08
N GLU A 28 -5.79 5.29 -2.49
CA GLU A 28 -5.95 6.73 -2.34
C GLU A 28 -6.63 7.04 -1.01
N PHE A 29 -6.10 8.06 -0.32
CA PHE A 29 -6.66 8.62 0.90
C PHE A 29 -6.95 10.10 0.69
N PRO A 30 -8.00 10.66 1.34
CA PRO A 30 -8.33 12.08 1.20
C PRO A 30 -7.23 13.03 1.68
N THR A 31 -6.45 12.61 2.69
CA THR A 31 -5.33 13.36 3.26
C THR A 31 -4.20 12.41 3.66
N ARG A 32 -2.96 12.94 3.75
CA ARG A 32 -1.83 12.21 4.35
C ARG A 32 -2.14 11.70 5.75
N GLU A 33 -2.74 12.55 6.59
CA GLU A 33 -3.13 12.19 7.96
C GLU A 33 -4.06 10.97 7.96
N SER A 34 -5.05 10.92 7.05
CA SER A 34 -5.93 9.75 6.92
C SER A 34 -5.16 8.45 6.59
N ALA A 35 -4.10 8.54 5.80
CA ALA A 35 -3.25 7.40 5.45
C ALA A 35 -2.37 6.97 6.64
N GLU A 36 -1.83 7.93 7.39
CA GLU A 36 -1.05 7.65 8.59
C GLU A 36 -1.89 7.07 9.71
N ASP A 37 -3.08 7.62 9.97
CA ASP A 37 -4.03 7.10 10.93
C ASP A 37 -4.47 5.70 10.56
N TRP A 38 -4.73 5.46 9.27
CA TRP A 38 -4.99 4.12 8.78
C TRP A 38 -3.81 3.18 9.07
N TYR A 39 -2.57 3.58 8.81
CA TYR A 39 -1.39 2.74 9.08
C TYR A 39 -1.23 2.47 10.59
N LYS A 40 -1.41 3.48 11.43
CA LYS A 40 -1.24 3.42 12.89
C LYS A 40 -2.41 2.67 13.59
N SER A 41 -3.53 2.45 12.91
CA SER A 41 -4.69 1.84 13.54
C SER A 41 -4.43 0.37 13.95
N PRO A 42 -5.02 -0.09 15.08
CA PRO A 42 -4.84 -1.46 15.55
C PRO A 42 -5.22 -2.52 14.51
N ASP A 43 -6.33 -2.30 13.79
CA ASP A 43 -6.83 -3.23 12.78
C ASP A 43 -5.86 -3.37 11.60
N SER A 44 -5.31 -2.25 11.14
CA SER A 44 -4.33 -2.25 10.05
C SER A 44 -3.01 -2.88 10.47
N GLN A 45 -2.51 -2.54 11.67
CA GLN A 45 -1.27 -3.10 12.20
C GLN A 45 -1.34 -4.62 12.33
N ARG A 46 -2.48 -5.18 12.75
CA ARG A 46 -2.69 -6.65 12.77
C ARG A 46 -2.48 -7.27 11.38
N ILE A 47 -3.04 -6.67 10.33
CA ILE A 47 -2.92 -7.17 8.96
C ILE A 47 -1.49 -6.96 8.42
N ILE A 48 -0.87 -5.82 8.73
CA ILE A 48 0.49 -5.48 8.29
C ILE A 48 1.51 -6.43 8.90
N ASN A 49 1.37 -6.79 10.18
CA ASN A 49 2.28 -7.72 10.85
C ASN A 49 2.23 -9.10 10.22
N LEU A 50 1.03 -9.64 9.98
CA LEU A 50 0.86 -10.92 9.26
C LEU A 50 1.51 -10.89 7.86
N ARG A 51 1.37 -9.77 7.15
CA ARG A 51 2.03 -9.57 5.84
C ARG A 51 3.55 -9.60 5.97
N LEU A 52 4.11 -8.92 6.96
CA LEU A 52 5.57 -8.85 7.18
C LEU A 52 6.16 -10.21 7.56
N GLU A 53 5.43 -11.03 8.31
CA GLU A 53 5.82 -12.41 8.61
C GLU A 53 5.79 -13.31 7.36
N SER A 54 4.88 -13.05 6.43
CA SER A 54 4.64 -13.91 5.26
C SER A 54 5.39 -13.48 4.00
N THR A 55 5.74 -12.19 3.86
CA THR A 55 6.23 -11.61 2.60
C THR A 55 7.21 -10.46 2.84
N ARG A 56 8.17 -10.28 1.91
CA ARG A 56 9.03 -9.11 1.86
C ARG A 56 8.49 -8.09 0.85
N GLY A 57 8.54 -6.80 1.21
CA GLY A 57 8.11 -5.72 0.33
C GLY A 57 8.07 -4.38 1.04
N ALA A 58 7.90 -3.32 0.27
CA ALA A 58 7.80 -1.95 0.77
C ALA A 58 6.34 -1.51 0.93
N LEU A 59 6.08 -0.70 1.95
CA LEU A 59 4.86 0.09 2.10
C LEU A 59 5.31 1.55 2.25
N VAL A 60 4.78 2.44 1.42
CA VAL A 60 5.14 3.86 1.43
C VAL A 60 3.89 4.73 1.42
N ILE A 61 3.99 5.93 2.00
CA ILE A 61 3.01 7.01 1.86
C ILE A 61 3.69 8.11 1.04
N LEU A 62 3.08 8.43 -0.09
CA LEU A 62 3.54 9.47 -1.02
C LEU A 62 2.48 10.56 -1.08
N ASP A 63 2.89 11.82 -1.01
CA ASP A 63 1.98 12.94 -1.27
C ASP A 63 1.74 13.08 -2.76
N GLY A 64 0.46 13.30 -3.12
CA GLY A 64 0.11 13.79 -4.44
C GLY A 64 0.54 15.25 -4.62
N MET A 65 0.56 15.71 -5.87
CA MET A 65 0.72 17.11 -6.21
C MET A 65 -0.58 17.89 -6.02
#